data_AF-A0A842X725-F1
#
_entry.id   AF-A0A842X725-F1
#
_cell.length_a   1.000
_cell.length_b   1.000
_cell.length_c   1.000
_cell.angle_alpha   90.00
_cell.angle_beta   90.00
_cell.angle_gamma   90.00
#
_symmetry.space_group_name_H-M   'P 1'
#
loop_
_entity.id
_entity.type
_entity.pdbx_description
1 polymer ?
#
loop_
_entity_poly.entity_id
_entity_poly.type
_entity_poly.pdbx_seq_one_letter_code
_entity_poly.pdbx_strand_id
1 'polypeptide(L)'
;MEACSSCYGMCCETFNVPVTDSDLRRLMECGVDVSDCVGFISICEMSSSYPDVRLDDGYYHMVLERLGGACVLAIRAGGGLRCGVHGHHHLACQLYPINAVTGKPKKGHICHFKGFDGVDHAGLGERNVREVRGYGRKVRAWNQTRGEHTVEGFLKHLLE
;
A
#
# COMPACT_ATOMS: atom_id res chain seq x y z
N MET A 1 -4.28 -7.33 20.67
CA MET A 1 -5.59 -7.04 20.02
C MET A 1 -5.27 -6.32 18.72
N GLU A 2 -5.66 -6.91 17.59
CA GLU A 2 -5.37 -6.32 16.28
C GLU A 2 -6.18 -5.04 16.08
N ALA A 3 -5.56 -3.97 15.58
CA ALA A 3 -6.25 -2.69 15.37
C ALA A 3 -7.53 -2.86 14.50
N CYS A 4 -7.49 -3.75 13.50
CA CYS A 4 -8.61 -4.08 12.61
C CYS A 4 -9.84 -4.60 13.37
N SER A 5 -9.66 -5.29 14.49
CA SER A 5 -10.77 -5.84 15.29
C SER A 5 -11.61 -4.75 15.99
N SER A 6 -11.03 -3.57 16.22
CA SER A 6 -11.70 -2.47 16.93
C SER A 6 -12.39 -1.47 16.00
N CYS A 7 -11.99 -1.42 14.73
CA CYS A 7 -12.50 -0.47 13.73
C CYS A 7 -13.21 -1.13 12.55
N TYR A 8 -13.55 -2.42 12.66
CA TYR A 8 -14.28 -3.21 11.66
C TYR A 8 -13.69 -3.16 10.24
N GLY A 9 -12.38 -2.88 10.12
CA GLY A 9 -11.69 -2.85 8.84
C GLY A 9 -12.05 -1.69 7.92
N MET A 10 -12.65 -0.60 8.43
CA MET A 10 -13.08 0.54 7.59
C MET A 10 -11.98 1.13 6.70
N CYS A 11 -10.71 1.04 7.11
CA CYS A 11 -9.58 1.47 6.28
C CYS A 11 -9.48 0.69 4.96
N CYS A 12 -9.80 -0.60 4.96
CA CYS A 12 -9.80 -1.45 3.78
C CYS A 12 -10.93 -1.07 2.80
N GLU A 13 -12.07 -0.60 3.31
CA GLU A 13 -13.19 -0.12 2.49
C GLU A 13 -12.98 1.30 1.95
N THR A 14 -12.12 2.09 2.60
CA THR A 14 -12.06 3.54 2.30
C THR A 14 -10.87 3.93 1.44
N PHE A 15 -9.68 3.38 1.72
CA PHE A 15 -8.45 3.95 1.19
C PHE A 15 -7.89 3.14 0.01
N ASN A 16 -7.44 3.87 -1.01
CA ASN A 16 -6.44 3.36 -1.94
C ASN A 16 -5.10 3.27 -1.19
N VAL A 17 -4.50 2.09 -1.19
CA VAL A 17 -3.26 1.82 -0.45
C VAL A 17 -2.11 1.79 -1.45
N PRO A 18 -1.25 2.82 -1.51
CA PRO A 18 -0.07 2.76 -2.36
C PRO A 18 0.91 1.72 -1.84
N VAL A 19 1.57 1.03 -2.75
CA VAL A 19 2.51 -0.06 -2.45
C VAL A 19 3.83 0.13 -3.19
N THR A 20 4.89 -0.45 -2.62
CA THR A 20 6.24 -0.53 -3.19
C THR A 20 6.57 -1.97 -3.60
N ASP A 21 7.67 -2.16 -4.32
CA ASP A 21 8.21 -3.50 -4.62
C ASP A 21 8.53 -4.31 -3.35
N SER A 22 8.90 -3.63 -2.26
CA SER A 22 9.14 -4.29 -0.97
C SER A 22 7.85 -4.77 -0.30
N ASP A 23 6.73 -4.07 -0.51
CA ASP A 23 5.40 -4.54 -0.08
C ASP A 23 4.97 -5.77 -0.89
N LEU A 24 5.20 -5.75 -2.20
CA LEU A 24 4.89 -6.90 -3.07
C LEU A 24 5.65 -8.15 -2.64
N ARG A 25 6.94 -8.04 -2.32
CA ARG A 25 7.73 -9.18 -1.83
C ARG A 25 7.19 -9.74 -0.52
N ARG A 26 6.76 -8.89 0.42
CA ARG A 26 6.11 -9.34 1.67
C ARG A 26 4.78 -10.05 1.43
N LEU A 27 4.03 -9.66 0.39
CA LEU A 27 2.81 -10.35 -0.01
C LEU A 27 3.11 -11.72 -0.63
N MET A 28 4.13 -11.80 -1.49
CA MET A 28 4.58 -13.07 -2.07
C MET A 28 5.04 -14.06 -0.98
N GLU A 29 5.71 -13.59 0.08
CA GLU A 29 6.12 -14.41 1.22
C GLU A 29 4.94 -15.07 1.96
N CYS A 30 3.73 -14.48 1.89
CA CYS A 30 2.52 -15.08 2.45
C CYS A 30 1.64 -15.81 1.40
N GLY A 31 2.19 -16.06 0.20
CA GLY A 31 1.54 -16.86 -0.84
C GLY A 31 0.50 -16.08 -1.67
N VAL A 32 0.48 -14.75 -1.59
CA VAL A 32 -0.38 -13.91 -2.42
C VAL A 32 0.24 -13.75 -3.81
N ASP A 33 -0.56 -14.00 -4.85
CA ASP A 33 -0.18 -13.64 -6.22
C ASP A 33 -0.34 -12.12 -6.42
N VAL A 34 0.77 -11.47 -6.75
CA VAL A 34 0.83 -10.02 -6.90
C VAL A 34 0.15 -9.54 -8.17
N SER A 35 0.02 -10.38 -9.22
CA SER A 35 -0.75 -10.00 -10.41
C SER A 35 -2.24 -9.82 -10.11
N ASP A 36 -2.74 -10.52 -9.09
CA ASP A 36 -4.15 -10.53 -8.71
C ASP A 36 -4.48 -9.49 -7.65
N CYS A 37 -3.47 -8.88 -7.01
CA CYS A 37 -3.68 -7.98 -5.88
C CYS A 37 -3.17 -6.55 -6.10
N VAL A 38 -2.54 -6.25 -7.24
CA VAL A 38 -2.00 -4.92 -7.55
C VAL A 38 -2.84 -4.25 -8.62
N GLY A 39 -3.20 -3.00 -8.35
CA GLY A 39 -3.87 -2.10 -9.27
C GLY A 39 -3.04 -0.86 -9.58
N PHE A 40 -3.50 -0.12 -10.59
CA PHE A 40 -2.92 1.16 -10.97
C PHE A 40 -4.01 2.21 -11.01
N ILE A 41 -3.86 3.25 -10.19
CA ILE A 41 -4.79 4.36 -10.13
C ILE A 41 -4.15 5.61 -10.75
N SER A 42 -4.90 6.34 -11.57
CA SER A 42 -4.41 7.56 -12.19
C SER A 42 -3.92 8.56 -11.13
N ILE A 43 -2.81 9.24 -11.39
CA ILE A 43 -2.29 10.29 -10.50
C ILE A 43 -3.27 11.46 -10.32
N CYS A 44 -4.26 11.60 -11.21
CA CYS A 44 -5.33 12.59 -11.10
C CYS A 44 -6.41 12.20 -10.08
N GLU A 45 -6.53 10.91 -9.75
CA GLU A 45 -7.58 10.38 -8.85
C GLU A 45 -7.12 10.25 -7.40
N MET A 46 -5.80 10.21 -7.16
CA MET A 46 -5.24 10.08 -5.82
C MET A 46 -3.99 10.95 -5.67
N SER A 47 -4.00 11.86 -4.68
CA SER A 47 -2.78 12.53 -4.24
C SER A 47 -1.94 11.58 -3.38
N SER A 48 -0.71 11.32 -3.79
CA SER A 48 0.24 10.47 -3.07
C SER A 48 1.66 11.02 -3.14
N SER A 49 2.48 10.70 -2.15
CA SER A 49 3.93 10.95 -2.19
C SER A 49 4.71 9.78 -2.80
N TYR A 50 4.01 8.75 -3.30
CA TYR A 50 4.63 7.62 -3.97
C TYR A 50 4.98 7.99 -5.41
N PRO A 51 6.07 7.43 -5.98
CA PRO A 51 6.50 7.72 -7.35
C PRO A 51 5.43 7.42 -8.40
N ASP A 52 5.38 8.28 -9.43
CA ASP A 52 4.51 8.13 -10.59
C ASP A 52 5.11 7.12 -11.58
N VAL A 53 4.37 6.05 -11.84
CA VAL A 53 4.72 5.01 -12.81
C VAL A 53 4.18 5.42 -14.16
N ARG A 54 5.06 5.48 -15.17
CA ARG A 54 4.65 5.66 -16.55
C ARG A 54 4.17 4.33 -17.12
N LEU A 55 2.96 4.33 -17.65
CA LEU A 55 2.40 3.27 -18.50
C LEU A 55 2.11 3.86 -19.89
N ASP A 56 1.74 3.03 -20.87
CA ASP A 56 1.53 3.45 -22.26
C ASP A 56 0.49 4.57 -22.42
N ASP A 57 -0.53 4.58 -21.56
CA ASP A 57 -1.68 5.49 -21.62
C ASP A 57 -1.64 6.61 -20.57
N GLY A 58 -0.61 6.67 -19.70
CA GLY A 58 -0.54 7.73 -18.70
C GLY A 58 0.42 7.50 -17.53
N TYR A 59 0.15 8.20 -16.44
CA TYR A 59 0.90 8.12 -15.19
C TYR A 59 0.00 7.65 -14.06
N TYR A 60 0.51 6.71 -13.26
CA TYR A 60 -0.25 5.99 -12.27
C TYR A 60 0.52 5.84 -10.96
N HIS A 61 -0.22 5.69 -9.87
CA HIS A 61 0.31 5.13 -8.64
C HIS A 61 0.00 3.64 -8.56
N MET A 62 1.00 2.82 -8.22
CA MET A 62 0.80 1.41 -7.91
C MET A 62 0.14 1.28 -6.53
N VAL A 63 -1.01 0.62 -6.49
CA VAL A 63 -1.83 0.46 -5.30
C VAL A 63 -2.25 -1.00 -5.13
N LEU A 64 -2.80 -1.36 -3.96
CA LEU A 64 -3.56 -2.59 -3.84
C LEU A 64 -4.87 -2.49 -4.63
N GLU A 65 -5.18 -3.54 -5.36
CA GLU A 65 -6.42 -3.67 -6.14
C GLU A 65 -7.65 -3.62 -5.22
N ARG A 66 -8.78 -3.17 -5.76
CA ARG A 66 -10.01 -3.01 -5.01
C ARG A 66 -11.16 -3.77 -5.66
N LEU A 67 -11.60 -4.84 -5.01
CA LEU A 67 -12.72 -5.66 -5.46
C LEU A 67 -13.97 -5.33 -4.64
N GLY A 68 -15.08 -5.05 -5.32
CA GLY A 68 -16.37 -4.78 -4.66
C GLY A 68 -16.35 -3.57 -3.71
N GLY A 69 -15.46 -2.60 -3.96
CA GLY A 69 -15.34 -1.40 -3.13
C GLY A 69 -14.50 -1.58 -1.86
N ALA A 70 -13.73 -2.66 -1.71
CA ALA A 70 -12.78 -2.85 -0.63
C ALA A 70 -11.42 -3.34 -1.16
N CYS A 71 -10.36 -3.20 -0.37
CA CYS A 71 -9.07 -3.80 -0.65
C CYS A 71 -9.21 -5.31 -0.93
N VAL A 72 -8.59 -5.79 -2.00
CA VAL A 72 -8.58 -7.20 -2.43
C VAL A 72 -8.14 -8.18 -1.33
N LEU A 73 -7.31 -7.72 -0.39
CA LEU A 73 -6.81 -8.53 0.73
C LEU A 73 -7.74 -8.51 1.95
N ALA A 74 -8.91 -7.86 1.86
CA ALA A 74 -9.87 -7.81 2.96
C ALA A 74 -10.69 -9.11 3.03
N ILE A 75 -10.82 -9.66 4.25
CA ILE A 75 -11.64 -10.83 4.54
C ILE A 75 -12.79 -10.45 5.46
N ARG A 76 -13.95 -11.10 5.29
CA ARG A 76 -15.08 -10.94 6.22
C ARG A 76 -14.89 -11.83 7.44
N ALA A 77 -14.92 -11.24 8.63
CA ALA A 77 -14.83 -11.98 9.89
C ALA A 77 -15.53 -11.22 11.03
N GLY A 78 -16.37 -11.93 11.79
CA GLY A 78 -17.04 -11.38 12.98
C GLY A 78 -17.94 -10.17 12.69
N GLY A 79 -18.64 -10.16 11.56
CA GLY A 79 -19.58 -9.10 11.18
C GLY A 79 -18.96 -7.86 10.53
N GLY A 80 -17.64 -7.81 10.34
CA GLY A 80 -16.94 -6.72 9.65
C GLY A 80 -15.82 -7.22 8.73
N LEU A 81 -15.03 -6.28 8.19
CA LEU A 81 -13.82 -6.62 7.45
C LEU A 81 -12.61 -6.70 8.37
N ARG A 82 -11.67 -7.56 7.99
CA ARG A 82 -10.33 -7.68 8.57
C ARG A 82 -9.31 -7.77 7.45
N CYS A 83 -8.07 -7.42 7.77
CA CYS A 83 -6.97 -7.62 6.84
C CYS A 83 -6.61 -9.12 6.80
N GLY A 84 -6.72 -9.77 5.64
CA GLY A 84 -6.33 -11.16 5.46
C GLY A 84 -4.82 -11.39 5.62
N VAL A 85 -4.02 -10.32 5.50
CA VAL A 85 -2.56 -10.37 5.62
C VAL A 85 -2.03 -9.66 6.87
N HIS A 86 -2.82 -9.56 7.94
CA HIS A 86 -2.38 -9.51 9.36
C HIS A 86 -0.91 -9.14 9.65
N GLY A 87 -0.08 -10.19 9.66
CA GLY A 87 1.35 -10.14 9.98
C GLY A 87 2.28 -9.71 8.84
N HIS A 88 1.76 -9.56 7.62
CA HIS A 88 2.50 -9.19 6.41
C HIS A 88 2.02 -7.86 5.82
N HIS A 89 1.39 -7.02 6.63
CA HIS A 89 0.89 -5.72 6.21
C HIS A 89 1.94 -4.89 5.46
N HIS A 90 1.50 -4.26 4.38
CA HIS A 90 2.19 -3.16 3.72
C HIS A 90 2.49 -2.05 4.72
N LEU A 91 3.62 -1.37 4.56
CA LEU A 91 4.04 -0.34 5.53
C LEU A 91 3.06 0.82 5.64
N ALA A 92 2.43 1.20 4.53
CA ALA A 92 1.37 2.21 4.53
C ALA A 92 0.19 1.84 5.45
N CYS A 93 -0.17 0.55 5.51
CA CYS A 93 -1.21 0.03 6.41
C CYS A 93 -0.73 -0.06 7.85
N GLN A 94 0.53 -0.47 8.09
CA GLN A 94 1.10 -0.53 9.45
C GLN A 94 1.18 0.85 10.11
N LEU A 95 1.49 1.87 9.31
CA LEU A 95 1.55 3.24 9.77
C LEU A 95 0.17 3.85 10.01
N TYR A 96 -0.90 3.32 9.43
CA TYR A 96 -2.22 3.93 9.54
C TYR A 96 -2.77 3.83 10.98
N PRO A 97 -3.34 4.91 11.55
CA PRO A 97 -3.60 6.23 10.98
C PRO A 97 -2.51 7.26 11.25
N ILE A 98 -1.36 6.85 11.77
CA ILE A 98 -0.25 7.72 12.16
C ILE A 98 0.46 8.30 10.93
N ASN A 99 0.85 9.57 11.03
CA ASN A 99 1.73 10.20 10.06
C ASN A 99 3.19 9.85 10.41
N ALA A 100 3.87 9.22 9.47
CA ALA A 100 5.27 8.77 9.60
C ALA A 100 6.26 9.87 10.02
N VAL A 101 5.99 11.12 9.66
CA VAL A 101 6.89 12.26 9.93
C VAL A 101 6.60 12.87 11.30
N THR A 102 5.33 13.03 11.65
CA THR A 102 4.94 13.75 12.88
C THR A 102 4.68 12.83 14.08
N GLY A 103 4.53 11.52 13.85
CA GLY A 103 4.13 10.54 14.87
C GLY A 103 2.70 10.74 15.40
N LYS A 104 1.94 11.68 14.81
CA LYS A 104 0.56 11.98 15.23
C LYS A 104 -0.45 11.32 14.30
N PRO A 105 -1.65 10.98 14.79
CA PRO A 105 -2.74 10.55 13.93
C PRO A 105 -3.04 11.58 12.83
N LYS A 106 -3.23 11.11 11.60
CA LYS A 106 -3.66 11.93 10.46
C LYS A 106 -5.01 12.57 10.77
N LYS A 107 -5.17 13.85 10.41
CA LYS A 107 -6.45 14.56 10.60
C LYS A 107 -7.55 13.85 9.80
N GLY A 108 -8.71 13.61 10.43
CA GLY A 108 -9.86 12.96 9.77
C GLY A 108 -9.71 11.44 9.55
N HIS A 109 -8.79 10.78 10.28
CA HIS A 109 -8.73 9.33 10.25
C HIS A 109 -10.00 8.70 10.84
N ILE A 110 -10.38 7.54 10.32
CA ILE A 110 -11.60 6.81 10.69
C ILE A 110 -11.35 5.71 11.74
N CYS A 111 -10.09 5.32 11.97
CA CYS A 111 -9.78 4.28 12.95
C CYS A 111 -9.68 4.83 14.38
N HIS A 112 -10.62 4.42 15.23
CA HIS A 112 -10.68 4.83 16.63
C HIS A 112 -9.88 3.94 17.59
N PHE A 113 -9.05 3.02 17.08
CA PHE A 113 -8.23 2.17 17.92
C PHE A 113 -7.32 3.03 18.81
N LYS A 114 -7.26 2.73 20.11
CA LYS A 114 -6.42 3.49 21.06
C LYS A 114 -5.12 2.78 21.42
N GLY A 115 -4.95 1.52 21.03
CA GLY A 115 -3.77 0.69 21.35
C GLY A 115 -2.58 0.90 20.41
N PHE A 116 -2.37 2.12 19.90
CA PHE A 116 -1.18 2.44 19.10
C PHE A 116 0.07 2.66 19.97
N ASP A 117 -0.11 2.69 21.30
CA ASP A 117 0.95 2.85 22.28
C ASP A 117 1.89 1.63 22.25
N GLY A 118 3.21 1.89 22.20
CA GLY A 118 4.25 0.86 22.16
C GLY A 118 4.64 0.38 20.75
N VAL A 119 3.97 0.85 19.69
CA VAL A 119 4.43 0.67 18.31
C VAL A 119 5.47 1.76 17.98
N ASP A 120 6.61 1.35 17.43
CA ASP A 120 7.65 2.26 16.97
C ASP A 120 7.26 2.93 15.63
N HIS A 121 6.36 3.90 15.70
CA HIS A 121 5.89 4.64 14.52
C HIS A 121 6.99 5.43 13.82
N ALA A 122 7.99 5.89 14.58
CA ALA A 122 9.13 6.61 14.03
C ALA A 122 9.99 5.67 13.17
N GLY A 123 10.37 4.52 13.71
CA GLY A 123 11.11 3.49 12.98
C GLY A 123 10.33 2.95 11.77
N LEU A 124 9.02 2.72 11.91
CA LEU A 124 8.15 2.36 10.77
C LEU A 124 8.10 3.46 9.72
N GLY A 125 8.07 4.72 10.15
CA GLY A 125 8.07 5.89 9.27
C GLY A 125 9.35 6.00 8.47
N GLU A 126 10.50 5.89 9.13
CA GLU A 126 11.81 5.88 8.50
C GLU A 126 11.97 4.72 7.52
N ARG A 127 11.49 3.52 7.89
CA ARG A 127 11.48 2.35 7.02
C ARG A 127 10.62 2.61 5.78
N ASN A 128 9.41 3.13 5.94
CA ASN A 128 8.53 3.47 4.82
C ASN A 128 9.18 4.49 3.88
N VAL A 129 9.79 5.56 4.41
CA VAL A 129 10.51 6.55 3.58
C VAL A 129 11.66 5.89 2.81
N ARG A 130 12.42 5.00 3.44
CA ARG A 130 13.52 4.28 2.80
C ARG A 130 13.04 3.38 1.67
N GLU A 131 11.98 2.60 1.90
CA GLU A 131 11.39 1.70 0.91
C GLU A 131 10.79 2.48 -0.27
N VAL A 132 10.02 3.54 -0.01
CA VAL A 132 9.49 4.44 -1.05
C VAL A 132 10.61 5.08 -1.87
N ARG A 133 11.72 5.49 -1.24
CA ARG A 133 12.89 6.03 -1.95
C ARG A 133 13.59 4.97 -2.80
N GLY A 134 13.64 3.72 -2.32
CA GLY A 134 14.15 2.56 -3.07
C GLY A 134 13.32 2.29 -4.31
N TYR A 135 12.02 2.12 -4.12
CA TYR A 135 11.02 1.98 -5.17
C TYR A 135 11.10 3.12 -6.19
N GLY A 136 11.21 4.37 -5.75
CA GLY A 136 11.34 5.52 -6.64
C GLY A 136 12.58 5.52 -7.52
N ARG A 137 13.67 4.86 -7.12
CA ARG A 137 14.82 4.67 -8.03
C ARG A 137 14.46 3.71 -9.16
N LYS A 138 13.77 2.61 -8.86
CA LYS A 138 13.32 1.62 -9.85
C LYS A 138 12.30 2.22 -10.81
N VAL A 139 11.33 2.99 -10.30
CA VAL A 139 10.33 3.70 -11.12
C VAL A 139 10.99 4.72 -12.05
N ARG A 140 11.97 5.50 -11.56
CA ARG A 140 12.71 6.41 -12.44
C ARG A 140 13.47 5.69 -13.55
N ALA A 141 14.09 4.55 -13.23
CA ALA A 141 14.76 3.73 -14.25
C ALA A 141 13.76 3.21 -15.29
N TRP A 142 12.60 2.71 -14.83
CA TRP A 142 11.50 2.27 -15.70
C TRP A 142 10.99 3.39 -16.62
N ASN A 143 10.69 4.56 -16.07
CA ASN A 143 10.15 5.68 -16.86
C ASN A 143 11.12 6.19 -17.95
N GLN A 144 12.40 5.85 -17.85
CA GLN A 144 13.45 6.19 -18.82
C GLN A 144 13.68 5.11 -19.89
N THR A 145 13.08 3.92 -19.74
CA THR A 145 13.22 2.87 -20.75
C THR A 145 12.52 3.27 -22.06
N ARG A 146 12.98 2.68 -23.15
CA ARG A 146 12.33 2.78 -24.47
C ARG A 146 11.51 1.51 -24.70
N GLY A 147 10.40 1.64 -25.42
CA GLY A 147 9.50 0.53 -25.73
C GLY A 147 8.13 0.72 -25.09
N GLU A 148 7.38 -0.37 -25.04
CA GLU A 148 6.06 -0.44 -24.42
C GLU A 148 6.18 -0.39 -22.89
N HIS A 149 5.32 0.39 -22.26
CA HIS A 149 5.22 0.56 -20.82
C HIS A 149 3.97 -0.17 -20.31
N THR A 150 3.99 -1.50 -20.40
CA THR A 150 2.88 -2.36 -19.93
C THR A 150 2.95 -2.62 -18.43
N VAL A 151 1.80 -2.94 -17.82
CA VAL A 151 1.73 -3.35 -16.41
C VAL A 151 2.60 -4.58 -16.14
N GLU A 152 2.49 -5.61 -16.98
CA GLU A 152 3.29 -6.83 -16.84
C GLU A 152 4.79 -6.53 -16.92
N GLY A 153 5.20 -5.71 -17.90
CA GLY A 153 6.59 -5.30 -18.06
C GLY A 153 7.12 -4.53 -16.84
N PHE A 154 6.29 -3.65 -16.26
CA PHE A 154 6.66 -2.92 -15.06
C PHE A 154 6.79 -3.83 -13.83
N LEU A 155 5.84 -4.74 -13.60
CA LEU A 155 5.90 -5.69 -12.49
C LEU A 155 7.14 -6.58 -12.59
N LYS A 156 7.46 -7.05 -13.80
CA LYS A 156 8.69 -7.79 -14.08
C LYS A 156 9.94 -6.98 -13.70
N HIS A 157 10.02 -5.73 -14.16
CA HIS A 157 11.12 -4.81 -13.83
C HIS A 157 11.31 -4.55 -12.33
N LEU A 158 10.25 -4.63 -11.53
CA LEU A 158 10.35 -4.44 -10.07
C LEU A 158 10.85 -5.67 -9.33
N LEU A 159 10.45 -6.86 -9.79
CA LEU A 159 10.56 -8.12 -9.07
C LEU A 159 11.78 -8.96 -9.47
N GLU A 160 12.31 -8.75 -10.67
CA GLU A 160 13.60 -9.29 -11.16
C GLU A 160 14.79 -8.39 -10.77
#